data_AF-A0A969FMJ5-F1
#
_entry.id   AF-A0A969FMJ5-F1
#
_cell.length_a   1.000
_cell.length_b   1.000
_cell.length_c   1.000
_cell.angle_alpha   90.00
_cell.angle_beta   90.00
_cell.angle_gamma   90.00
#
_symmetry.space_group_name_H-M   'P 1'
#
loop_
_entity.id
_entity.type
_entity.pdbx_description
1 polymer ?
#
loop_
_entity_poly.entity_id
_entity_poly.type
_entity_poly.pdbx_seq_one_letter_code
_entity_poly.pdbx_strand_id
1 'polypeptide(L)'
;MVNRIRQRIGRRIAIAVLTLCITLFNAGSVRGNSDQVPFAAHPAPPGLAPWRDQSGDYFDEIGSLPFGALVWSHWPVRVSIDPTAPLDWQADVRTALDNWQTYVPLTIVSESEAITPEGLASFETSETQMADALTVDIAIVRMIVPAQPAANGLLRAASARATFSLFVVRDRGGLEDEAESGAGAATGATTRAGVDRERFGHRFVIRVSPTQTGAFVQSAVRHEFGHALGIWGHSPNPQDVMFAAQVAQPGTVSTRDVNTLMRVYEQPTRLGWWIDRQATP
;
A
#
# COMPACT_ATOMS: atom_id res chain seq x y z
N MET A 1 -54.14 -25.28 -16.05
CA MET A 1 -54.36 -23.86 -16.39
C MET A 1 -53.81 -23.04 -15.22
N VAL A 2 -52.50 -22.88 -15.10
CA VAL A 2 -51.67 -21.84 -15.75
C VAL A 2 -51.92 -20.45 -15.17
N ASN A 3 -50.85 -19.87 -14.61
CA ASN A 3 -50.52 -18.43 -14.50
C ASN A 3 -51.11 -17.57 -13.37
N ARG A 4 -50.26 -17.25 -12.36
CA ARG A 4 -49.53 -15.96 -12.20
C ARG A 4 -48.96 -15.84 -10.77
N ILE A 5 -47.76 -16.38 -10.52
CA ILE A 5 -46.51 -15.62 -10.30
C ILE A 5 -46.58 -14.13 -10.68
N ARG A 6 -46.34 -13.24 -9.68
CA ARG A 6 -45.52 -12.00 -9.74
C ARG A 6 -45.51 -11.34 -8.35
N GLN A 7 -44.45 -11.55 -7.56
CA GLN A 7 -43.38 -10.56 -7.32
C GLN A 7 -43.85 -9.23 -6.71
N ARG A 8 -43.71 -9.10 -5.38
CA ARG A 8 -43.30 -7.87 -4.71
C ARG A 8 -42.36 -8.19 -3.54
N ILE A 9 -41.15 -8.62 -3.90
CA ILE A 9 -40.00 -8.55 -3.00
C ILE A 9 -39.52 -7.10 -3.05
N GLY A 10 -39.83 -6.33 -2.01
CA GLY A 10 -39.27 -5.00 -1.81
C GLY A 10 -37.76 -5.12 -1.59
N ARG A 11 -36.98 -4.64 -2.55
CA ARG A 11 -35.52 -4.43 -2.42
C ARG A 11 -35.28 -3.38 -1.35
N ARG A 12 -34.94 -3.81 -0.13
CA ARG A 12 -34.14 -3.01 0.79
C ARG A 12 -32.70 -3.47 0.61
N ILE A 13 -31.96 -2.75 -0.24
CA ILE A 13 -30.50 -2.91 -0.32
C ILE A 13 -29.96 -2.25 0.94
N ALA A 14 -29.54 -3.07 1.90
CA ALA A 14 -28.82 -2.60 3.07
C ALA A 14 -27.39 -2.27 2.62
N ILE A 15 -27.05 -0.98 2.60
CA ILE A 15 -25.68 -0.52 2.41
C ILE A 15 -24.93 -0.88 3.69
N ALA A 16 -24.04 -1.87 3.58
CA ALA A 16 -23.17 -2.27 4.69
C ALA A 16 -22.01 -1.27 4.79
N VAL A 17 -22.10 -0.34 5.74
CA VAL A 17 -20.98 0.53 6.12
C VAL A 17 -19.98 -0.34 6.89
N LEU A 18 -18.84 -0.64 6.28
CA LEU A 18 -17.75 -1.41 6.89
C LEU A 18 -16.81 -0.47 7.63
N THR A 19 -16.56 -0.78 8.90
CA THR A 19 -15.82 0.05 9.85
C THR A 19 -14.32 0.09 9.53
N LEU A 20 -13.83 1.29 9.18
CA LEU A 20 -12.43 1.62 8.99
C LEU A 20 -11.75 1.83 10.36
N CYS A 21 -10.93 0.88 10.81
CA CYS A 21 -10.12 1.05 12.03
C CYS A 21 -8.84 1.83 11.71
N ILE A 22 -8.87 3.14 11.89
CA ILE A 22 -7.69 4.00 12.00
C ILE A 22 -7.10 3.79 13.40
N THR A 23 -5.97 3.09 13.51
CA THR A 23 -5.16 3.15 14.73
C THR A 23 -4.47 4.52 14.77
N LEU A 24 -4.95 5.41 15.63
CA LEU A 24 -4.30 6.69 15.89
C LEU A 24 -2.95 6.42 16.56
N PHE A 25 -1.86 6.79 15.89
CA PHE A 25 -0.51 6.73 16.44
C PHE A 25 -0.18 8.02 17.20
N ASN A 26 0.38 7.89 18.39
CA ASN A 26 1.02 9.00 19.10
C ASN A 26 2.34 9.30 18.40
N ALA A 27 2.37 10.31 17.52
CA ALA A 27 3.60 10.82 16.91
C ALA A 27 4.46 11.55 17.96
N GLY A 28 5.07 10.78 18.87
CA GLY A 28 6.16 11.25 19.70
C GLY A 28 7.40 11.39 18.81
N SER A 29 7.94 12.60 18.72
CA SER A 29 9.25 12.94 18.15
C SER A 29 9.35 13.32 16.66
N VAL A 30 8.29 13.92 16.08
CA VAL A 30 8.47 14.85 14.94
C VAL A 30 7.99 16.26 15.36
N ARG A 31 8.44 16.73 16.52
CA ARG A 31 8.26 18.13 16.91
C ARG A 31 9.54 18.86 16.54
N GLY A 32 9.54 19.48 15.37
CA GLY A 32 10.64 20.34 14.94
C GLY A 32 10.61 20.72 13.46
N ASN A 33 10.25 19.79 12.55
CA ASN A 33 10.47 19.99 11.11
C ASN A 33 9.31 19.58 10.18
N SER A 34 8.14 19.20 10.71
CA SER A 34 6.99 18.77 9.88
C SER A 34 6.52 19.83 8.88
N ASP A 35 6.66 21.11 9.24
CA ASP A 35 6.20 22.24 8.41
C ASP A 35 7.09 22.48 7.19
N GLN A 36 8.32 21.96 7.20
CA GLN A 36 9.26 22.05 6.08
C GLN A 36 9.02 21.00 5.01
N VAL A 37 8.29 19.92 5.32
CA VAL A 37 7.99 18.88 4.34
C VAL A 37 6.96 19.42 3.34
N PRO A 38 7.26 19.43 2.02
CA PRO A 38 6.30 19.86 1.01
C PRO A 38 4.98 19.10 1.13
N PHE A 39 3.88 19.83 0.99
CA PHE A 39 2.55 19.26 0.82
C PHE A 39 2.15 19.39 -0.64
N ALA A 40 2.63 18.45 -1.46
CA ALA A 40 2.54 18.51 -2.91
C ALA A 40 2.29 17.12 -3.51
N ALA A 41 1.74 17.10 -4.72
CA ALA A 41 1.46 15.88 -5.47
C ALA A 41 2.76 15.30 -6.06
N HIS A 42 2.90 13.97 -6.04
CA HIS A 42 3.97 13.27 -6.75
C HIS A 42 3.58 12.99 -8.21
N PRO A 43 4.55 12.90 -9.13
CA PRO A 43 4.29 12.35 -10.46
C PRO A 43 3.68 10.94 -10.35
N ALA A 44 2.71 10.64 -11.22
CA ALA A 44 2.16 9.30 -11.35
C ALA A 44 3.25 8.27 -11.76
N PRO A 45 3.11 6.98 -11.38
CA PRO A 45 4.03 5.93 -11.81
C PRO A 45 4.13 5.87 -13.34
N PRO A 46 5.27 5.43 -13.91
CA PRO A 46 5.45 5.34 -15.36
C PRO A 46 4.35 4.60 -16.12
N GLY A 47 3.78 3.53 -15.55
CA GLY A 47 2.67 2.79 -16.15
C GLY A 47 1.32 3.52 -16.11
N LEU A 48 1.13 4.41 -15.13
CA LEU A 48 -0.09 5.20 -14.93
C LEU A 48 -0.01 6.58 -15.59
N ALA A 49 1.17 7.18 -15.69
CA ALA A 49 1.40 8.51 -16.25
C ALA A 49 0.80 8.73 -17.66
N PRO A 50 0.83 7.77 -18.61
CA PRO A 50 0.20 7.94 -19.91
C PRO A 50 -1.30 7.66 -19.91
N TRP A 51 -1.86 7.14 -18.81
CA TRP A 51 -3.26 6.74 -18.74
C TRP A 51 -4.20 7.93 -18.95
N ARG A 52 -5.15 7.80 -19.86
CA ARG A 52 -6.17 8.80 -20.14
C ARG A 52 -7.49 8.08 -20.36
N ASP A 53 -8.45 8.32 -19.47
CA ASP A 53 -9.80 7.78 -19.59
C ASP A 53 -10.81 8.71 -18.89
N GLN A 54 -12.07 8.68 -19.33
CA GLN A 54 -13.16 9.53 -18.83
C GLN A 54 -14.40 8.72 -18.42
N SER A 55 -14.29 7.40 -18.24
CA SER A 55 -15.38 6.52 -17.80
C SER A 55 -15.81 6.74 -16.34
N GLY A 56 -15.18 7.69 -15.65
CA GLY A 56 -15.46 8.07 -14.27
C GLY A 56 -14.54 7.38 -13.26
N ASP A 57 -14.59 7.84 -12.02
CA ASP A 57 -13.86 7.29 -10.88
C ASP A 57 -14.82 7.12 -9.69
N TYR A 58 -14.26 6.87 -8.51
CA TYR A 58 -14.98 6.93 -7.23
C TYR A 58 -14.12 7.64 -6.19
N PHE A 59 -13.32 8.63 -6.59
CA PHE A 59 -12.38 9.31 -5.70
C PHE A 59 -13.09 10.01 -4.52
N ASP A 60 -14.33 10.46 -4.71
CA ASP A 60 -15.15 11.05 -3.64
C ASP A 60 -15.48 10.08 -2.50
N GLU A 61 -15.34 8.77 -2.73
CA GLU A 61 -15.52 7.71 -1.72
C GLU A 61 -14.20 7.39 -0.97
N ILE A 62 -13.10 8.06 -1.33
CA ILE A 62 -11.79 7.87 -0.72
C ILE A 62 -11.61 8.86 0.43
N GLY A 63 -11.30 8.34 1.61
CA GLY A 63 -11.09 9.16 2.80
C GLY A 63 -9.81 9.98 2.72
N SER A 64 -9.84 11.19 3.29
CA SER A 64 -8.62 11.99 3.49
C SER A 64 -7.87 11.54 4.74
N LEU A 65 -6.54 11.50 4.66
CA LEU A 65 -5.65 11.23 5.79
C LEU A 65 -4.95 12.51 6.23
N PRO A 66 -4.57 12.67 7.51
CA PRO A 66 -3.96 13.90 8.02
C PRO A 66 -2.64 14.31 7.34
N PHE A 67 -1.96 13.37 6.68
CA PHE A 67 -0.71 13.58 5.96
C PHE A 67 -0.87 13.65 4.43
N GLY A 68 -2.11 13.67 3.94
CA GLY A 68 -2.47 13.66 2.52
C GLY A 68 -2.61 12.26 1.92
N ALA A 69 -2.49 12.15 0.61
CA ALA A 69 -2.65 10.87 -0.08
C ALA A 69 -1.54 9.86 0.26
N LEU A 70 -1.90 8.59 0.31
CA LEU A 70 -0.97 7.46 0.34
C LEU A 70 -0.47 7.22 -1.08
N VAL A 71 0.79 7.56 -1.35
CA VAL A 71 1.39 7.38 -2.68
C VAL A 71 2.81 6.85 -2.56
N TRP A 72 3.18 5.99 -3.49
CA TRP A 72 4.57 5.57 -3.69
C TRP A 72 5.24 6.53 -4.67
N SER A 73 6.45 6.99 -4.33
CA SER A 73 7.24 7.92 -5.16
C SER A 73 8.61 7.36 -5.55
N HIS A 74 8.92 6.14 -5.13
CA HIS A 74 10.18 5.45 -5.41
C HIS A 74 9.83 4.14 -6.12
N TRP A 75 10.51 3.88 -7.23
CA TRP A 75 10.20 2.78 -8.13
C TRP A 75 11.43 1.88 -8.32
N PRO A 76 11.24 0.55 -8.47
CA PRO A 76 9.98 -0.19 -8.31
C PRO A 76 9.56 -0.32 -6.83
N VAL A 77 8.26 -0.51 -6.59
CA VAL A 77 7.76 -0.88 -5.25
C VAL A 77 8.13 -2.34 -4.98
N ARG A 78 8.80 -2.60 -3.87
CA ARG A 78 9.31 -3.93 -3.50
C ARG A 78 8.27 -4.68 -2.70
N VAL A 79 7.86 -5.82 -3.23
CA VAL A 79 6.80 -6.65 -2.66
C VAL A 79 7.38 -7.98 -2.20
N SER A 80 7.13 -8.36 -0.95
CA SER A 80 7.42 -9.73 -0.47
C SER A 80 6.14 -10.55 -0.43
N ILE A 81 6.23 -11.82 -0.83
CA ILE A 81 5.16 -12.81 -0.72
C ILE A 81 5.57 -13.81 0.35
N ASP A 82 4.63 -14.22 1.21
CA ASP A 82 4.86 -15.21 2.26
C ASP A 82 5.60 -16.45 1.70
N PRO A 83 6.86 -16.63 2.07
CA PRO A 83 7.67 -17.72 1.51
C PRO A 83 7.25 -19.07 2.11
N THR A 84 6.59 -19.06 3.27
CA THR A 84 6.10 -20.27 3.96
C THR A 84 4.76 -20.75 3.43
N ALA A 85 4.08 -19.94 2.61
CA ALA A 85 2.78 -20.30 2.06
C ALA A 85 2.90 -21.33 0.91
N PRO A 86 1.85 -22.16 0.70
CA PRO A 86 1.80 -23.10 -0.42
C PRO A 86 2.09 -22.45 -1.80
N LEU A 87 2.76 -23.17 -2.70
CA LEU A 87 3.18 -22.63 -4.00
C LEU A 87 2.01 -22.18 -4.90
N ASP A 88 0.89 -22.89 -4.83
CA ASP A 88 -0.36 -22.53 -5.52
C ASP A 88 -0.93 -21.21 -4.98
N TRP A 89 -0.94 -21.06 -3.65
CA TRP A 89 -1.31 -19.79 -3.02
C TRP A 89 -0.38 -18.65 -3.44
N GLN A 90 0.93 -18.88 -3.47
CA GLN A 90 1.87 -17.86 -3.94
C GLN A 90 1.64 -17.51 -5.43
N ALA A 91 1.27 -18.48 -6.27
CA ALA A 91 0.92 -18.24 -7.66
C ALA A 91 -0.36 -17.40 -7.80
N ASP A 92 -1.36 -17.63 -6.95
CA ASP A 92 -2.56 -16.79 -6.87
C ASP A 92 -2.21 -15.34 -6.48
N VAL A 93 -1.30 -15.14 -5.51
CA VAL A 93 -0.82 -13.80 -5.13
C VAL A 93 -0.14 -13.11 -6.32
N ARG A 94 0.77 -13.80 -7.03
CA ARG A 94 1.45 -13.23 -8.21
C ARG A 94 0.45 -12.83 -9.30
N THR A 95 -0.53 -13.69 -9.57
CA THR A 95 -1.61 -13.39 -10.52
C THR A 95 -2.39 -12.13 -10.15
N ALA A 96 -2.63 -11.88 -8.86
CA ALA A 96 -3.26 -10.65 -8.40
C ALA A 96 -2.36 -9.42 -8.58
N LEU A 97 -1.06 -9.54 -8.33
CA LEU A 97 -0.07 -8.48 -8.49
C LEU A 97 0.13 -8.07 -9.95
N ASP A 98 0.16 -9.03 -10.88
CA ASP A 98 0.37 -8.77 -12.31
C ASP A 98 -0.66 -7.76 -12.87
N ASN A 99 -1.87 -7.76 -12.32
CA ASN A 99 -2.94 -6.85 -12.74
C ASN A 99 -2.64 -5.39 -12.37
N TRP A 100 -2.04 -5.16 -11.20
CA TRP A 100 -1.61 -3.83 -10.77
C TRP A 100 -0.26 -3.43 -11.37
N GLN A 101 0.62 -4.41 -11.67
CA GLN A 101 1.94 -4.17 -12.24
C GLN A 101 1.89 -3.44 -13.59
N THR A 102 0.77 -3.56 -14.32
CA THR A 102 0.50 -2.80 -15.54
C THR A 102 0.57 -1.28 -15.32
N TYR A 103 0.16 -0.80 -14.14
CA TYR A 103 0.04 0.63 -13.83
C TYR A 103 1.14 1.12 -12.88
N VAL A 104 1.61 0.24 -12.01
CA VAL A 104 2.55 0.56 -10.93
C VAL A 104 3.76 -0.38 -11.04
N PRO A 105 4.99 0.12 -11.24
CA PRO A 105 6.16 -0.76 -11.30
C PRO A 105 6.39 -1.50 -9.99
N LEU A 106 6.29 -2.84 -10.03
CA LEU A 106 6.51 -3.72 -8.88
C LEU A 106 7.72 -4.61 -9.13
N THR A 107 8.45 -4.95 -8.07
CA THR A 107 9.44 -6.03 -8.06
C THR A 107 9.17 -6.96 -6.88
N ILE A 108 9.27 -8.27 -7.11
CA ILE A 108 9.15 -9.27 -6.04
C ILE A 108 10.54 -9.52 -5.47
N VAL A 109 10.71 -9.34 -4.17
CA VAL A 109 11.97 -9.55 -3.45
C VAL A 109 11.95 -10.86 -2.65
N SER A 110 13.13 -11.48 -2.49
CA SER A 110 13.30 -12.85 -1.96
C SER A 110 13.32 -12.93 -0.42
N GLU A 111 13.21 -14.16 0.11
CA GLU A 111 13.06 -14.51 1.53
C GLU A 111 14.17 -14.01 2.47
N SER A 112 15.42 -13.87 2.01
CA SER A 112 16.51 -13.27 2.82
C SER A 112 16.30 -11.80 3.17
N GLU A 113 15.32 -11.19 2.52
CA GLU A 113 14.90 -9.80 2.65
C GLU A 113 13.45 -9.69 3.14
N ALA A 114 12.72 -10.81 3.29
CA ALA A 114 11.31 -10.85 3.67
C ALA A 114 11.13 -10.85 5.19
N ILE A 115 10.00 -10.31 5.63
CA ILE A 115 9.70 -10.11 7.05
C ILE A 115 9.33 -11.45 7.71
N THR A 116 10.11 -11.91 8.69
CA THR A 116 9.74 -13.06 9.55
C THR A 116 8.54 -12.69 10.44
N PRO A 117 7.82 -13.65 11.05
CA PRO A 117 6.77 -13.34 12.04
C PRO A 117 7.28 -12.47 13.21
N GLU A 118 8.54 -12.64 13.61
CA GLU A 118 9.25 -11.80 14.58
C GLU A 118 9.51 -10.40 14.02
N GLY A 119 9.88 -10.32 12.73
CA GLY A 119 9.92 -9.08 11.97
C GLY A 119 8.55 -8.38 11.93
N LEU A 120 7.45 -9.10 11.73
CA LEU A 120 6.10 -8.48 11.72
C LEU A 120 5.75 -7.87 13.08
N ALA A 121 6.23 -8.46 14.18
CA ALA A 121 6.09 -7.88 15.51
C ALA A 121 7.00 -6.64 15.69
N SER A 122 8.22 -6.64 15.12
CA SER A 122 9.09 -5.46 15.13
C SER A 122 8.61 -4.33 14.21
N PHE A 123 7.77 -4.62 13.21
CA PHE A 123 7.05 -3.62 12.39
C PHE A 123 6.00 -2.84 13.20
N GLU A 124 5.56 -3.37 14.33
CA GLU A 124 4.60 -2.73 15.24
C GLU A 124 5.31 -1.92 16.35
N THR A 125 6.60 -2.22 16.64
CA THR A 125 7.39 -1.51 17.66
C THR A 125 8.30 -0.45 17.03
N SER A 126 7.94 0.81 17.26
CA SER A 126 8.61 2.03 16.83
C SER A 126 10.02 2.24 17.45
N GLU A 127 10.99 1.38 17.14
CA GLU A 127 12.39 1.62 17.51
C GLU A 127 13.30 1.70 16.28
N THR A 128 13.58 2.95 15.91
CA THR A 128 14.77 3.67 15.37
C THR A 128 15.98 2.93 14.78
N GLN A 129 16.00 1.59 14.65
CA GLN A 129 17.18 0.85 14.20
C GLN A 129 16.90 -0.04 12.98
N MET A 130 16.12 0.41 12.00
CA MET A 130 15.93 -0.35 10.74
C MET A 130 15.74 0.52 9.48
N ALA A 131 16.10 1.81 9.50
CA ALA A 131 15.87 2.67 8.35
C ALA A 131 16.84 2.42 7.16
N ASP A 132 18.00 1.80 7.40
CA ASP A 132 19.01 1.53 6.36
C ASP A 132 18.83 0.14 5.69
N ALA A 133 17.85 -0.67 6.11
CA ALA A 133 17.67 -2.05 5.64
C ALA A 133 16.20 -2.41 5.32
N LEU A 134 15.37 -1.43 4.93
CA LEU A 134 14.04 -1.76 4.41
C LEU A 134 14.19 -2.23 2.98
N THR A 135 14.22 -3.54 2.79
CA THR A 135 14.21 -4.24 1.50
C THR A 135 12.79 -4.46 0.96
N VAL A 136 11.76 -4.27 1.79
CA VAL A 136 10.35 -4.53 1.47
C VAL A 136 9.48 -3.31 1.77
N ASP A 137 8.67 -2.93 0.79
CA ASP A 137 7.70 -1.83 0.88
C ASP A 137 6.29 -2.35 1.20
N ILE A 138 5.89 -3.46 0.57
CA ILE A 138 4.59 -4.14 0.81
C ILE A 138 4.85 -5.62 1.09
N ALA A 139 4.39 -6.13 2.22
CA ALA A 139 4.47 -7.54 2.56
C ALA A 139 3.11 -8.22 2.51
N ILE A 140 3.00 -9.34 1.82
CA ILE A 140 1.77 -10.14 1.72
C ILE A 140 1.96 -11.44 2.48
N VAL A 141 1.23 -11.61 3.58
CA VAL A 141 1.43 -12.70 4.55
C VAL A 141 0.18 -13.56 4.69
N ARG A 142 0.34 -14.89 4.70
CA ARG A 142 -0.75 -15.84 4.88
C ARG A 142 -0.95 -16.12 6.36
N MET A 143 -1.82 -15.33 7.00
CA MET A 143 -2.01 -15.36 8.45
C MET A 143 -3.47 -15.15 8.83
N ILE A 144 -3.87 -15.72 9.97
CA ILE A 144 -5.22 -15.51 10.53
C ILE A 144 -5.50 -14.01 10.65
N VAL A 145 -6.59 -13.58 10.02
CA VAL A 145 -7.10 -12.22 10.14
C VAL A 145 -8.14 -12.23 11.26
N PRO A 146 -7.94 -11.46 12.36
CA PRO A 146 -8.91 -11.40 13.44
C PRO A 146 -10.29 -10.98 12.95
N ALA A 147 -11.32 -11.68 13.42
CA ALA A 147 -12.70 -11.31 13.11
C ALA A 147 -13.02 -9.95 13.72
N GLN A 148 -13.80 -9.14 13.00
CA GLN A 148 -14.19 -7.81 13.46
C GLN A 148 -15.63 -7.79 13.96
N PRO A 149 -15.94 -6.93 14.95
CA PRO A 149 -17.32 -6.61 15.30
C PRO A 149 -18.01 -5.98 14.08
N ALA A 150 -19.08 -6.60 13.61
CA ALA A 150 -20.00 -5.98 12.66
C ALA A 150 -20.99 -5.07 13.40
N ALA A 151 -21.62 -4.14 12.68
CA ALA A 151 -22.57 -3.18 13.23
C ALA A 151 -23.78 -3.82 13.96
N ASN A 152 -24.05 -5.10 13.70
CA ASN A 152 -25.10 -5.90 14.36
C ASN A 152 -24.58 -6.70 15.58
N GLY A 153 -23.36 -6.46 16.03
CA GLY A 153 -22.75 -7.16 17.17
C GLY A 153 -22.23 -8.56 16.87
N LEU A 154 -22.36 -9.06 15.63
CA LEU A 154 -21.78 -10.35 15.23
C LEU A 154 -20.33 -10.19 14.82
N LEU A 155 -19.52 -11.23 15.06
CA LEU A 155 -18.17 -11.28 14.51
C LEU A 155 -18.23 -11.61 13.01
N ARG A 156 -17.60 -10.77 12.19
CA ARG A 156 -17.43 -11.02 10.76
C ARG A 156 -16.00 -11.49 10.51
N ALA A 157 -15.86 -12.68 9.95
CA ALA A 157 -14.58 -13.14 9.43
C ALA A 157 -14.11 -12.21 8.30
N ALA A 158 -12.82 -11.84 8.33
CA ALA A 158 -12.19 -11.06 7.28
C ALA A 158 -11.36 -12.00 6.38
N SER A 159 -11.50 -11.87 5.06
CA SER A 159 -10.74 -12.64 4.08
C SER A 159 -9.30 -12.14 3.95
N ALA A 160 -9.10 -10.82 4.03
CA ALA A 160 -7.80 -10.18 4.03
C ALA A 160 -7.87 -8.80 4.73
N ARG A 161 -6.72 -8.16 4.93
CA ARG A 161 -6.60 -6.81 5.48
C ARG A 161 -5.26 -6.17 5.12
N ALA A 162 -5.28 -4.94 4.62
CA ALA A 162 -4.15 -4.04 4.51
C ALA A 162 -4.00 -3.18 5.77
N THR A 163 -2.77 -3.08 6.27
CA THR A 163 -2.37 -2.15 7.34
C THR A 163 -1.09 -1.45 6.93
N PHE A 164 -0.93 -0.18 7.30
CA PHE A 164 0.29 0.56 7.04
C PHE A 164 0.92 1.11 8.32
N SER A 165 2.24 1.32 8.24
CA SER A 165 3.03 2.03 9.25
C SER A 165 3.77 3.19 8.59
N LEU A 166 3.85 4.32 9.28
CA LEU A 166 4.64 5.48 8.88
C LEU A 166 6.00 5.46 9.57
N PHE A 167 7.04 5.94 8.90
CA PHE A 167 8.38 6.04 9.45
C PHE A 167 9.18 7.18 8.79
N VAL A 168 10.35 7.50 9.34
CA VAL A 168 11.29 8.44 8.74
C VAL A 168 12.42 7.64 8.08
N VAL A 169 12.70 7.92 6.82
CA VAL A 169 13.89 7.44 6.09
C VAL A 169 14.95 8.51 6.20
N ARG A 170 16.20 8.11 6.45
CA ARG A 170 17.35 9.01 6.48
C ARG A 170 18.33 8.60 5.40
N ASP A 171 18.94 9.59 4.78
CA ASP A 171 20.05 9.40 3.87
C ASP A 171 21.22 10.23 4.40
N ARG A 172 22.20 9.52 4.96
CA ARG A 172 23.46 10.09 5.42
C ARG A 172 24.41 9.99 4.24
N GLY A 173 24.42 11.01 3.37
CA GLY A 173 25.26 11.00 2.17
C GLY A 173 26.72 10.61 2.50
N GLY A 174 27.13 9.40 2.09
CA GLY A 174 28.49 8.95 2.36
C GLY A 174 28.82 7.45 2.28
N LEU A 175 28.03 6.58 1.64
CA LEU A 175 28.40 5.15 1.52
C LEU A 175 28.15 4.48 0.15
N GLU A 176 27.80 5.22 -0.90
CA GLU A 176 27.66 4.65 -2.25
C GLU A 176 28.56 5.46 -3.19
N ASP A 177 29.80 4.98 -3.45
CA ASP A 177 30.61 5.19 -4.68
C ASP A 177 32.13 4.85 -4.57
N GLU A 178 32.59 4.02 -3.61
CA GLU A 178 34.02 3.62 -3.54
C GLU A 178 34.29 2.14 -3.93
N ALA A 179 33.35 1.44 -4.56
CA ALA A 179 33.53 0.01 -4.91
C ALA A 179 33.84 -0.27 -6.40
N GLU A 180 33.86 0.73 -7.28
CA GLU A 180 34.23 0.55 -8.69
C GLU A 180 35.10 1.69 -9.24
N SER A 181 36.37 1.79 -8.82
CA SER A 181 37.47 1.97 -9.78
C SER A 181 38.83 1.83 -9.08
N GLY A 182 39.63 0.90 -9.58
CA GLY A 182 41.05 0.86 -9.29
C GLY A 182 41.79 1.93 -10.09
N ALA A 183 42.83 2.47 -9.46
CA ALA A 183 43.99 3.17 -10.03
C ALA A 183 43.81 4.65 -10.45
N GLY A 184 44.37 5.53 -9.62
CA GLY A 184 45.20 6.63 -10.12
C GLY A 184 44.72 8.06 -9.82
N ALA A 185 45.68 8.88 -9.40
CA ALA A 185 45.66 10.34 -9.30
C ALA A 185 45.03 10.95 -8.04
N ALA A 186 45.92 11.30 -7.11
CA ALA A 186 45.71 12.33 -6.10
C ALA A 186 45.45 13.69 -6.77
N THR A 187 44.25 14.24 -6.58
CA THR A 187 43.95 15.67 -6.71
C THR A 187 42.80 16.03 -5.79
N GLY A 188 42.97 17.09 -5.00
CA GLY A 188 42.10 17.62 -3.93
C GLY A 188 40.64 17.16 -3.91
N ALA A 189 40.35 16.17 -3.06
CA ALA A 189 39.00 15.83 -2.66
C ALA A 189 38.47 16.92 -1.73
N THR A 190 37.71 17.87 -2.29
CA THR A 190 36.75 18.62 -1.48
C THR A 190 35.68 17.59 -1.11
N THR A 191 35.77 17.01 0.08
CA THR A 191 34.70 16.15 0.62
C THR A 191 33.44 16.99 0.62
N ARG A 192 32.55 16.75 -0.35
CA ARG A 192 31.22 17.34 -0.37
C ARG A 192 30.55 16.77 0.87
N ALA A 193 30.43 17.59 1.92
CA ALA A 193 29.72 17.21 3.12
C ALA A 193 28.38 16.62 2.69
N GLY A 194 28.18 15.33 2.96
CA GLY A 194 26.94 14.65 2.62
C GLY A 194 25.79 15.41 3.24
N VAL A 195 24.80 15.76 2.41
CA VAL A 195 23.58 16.40 2.91
C VAL A 195 22.82 15.33 3.69
N ASP A 196 22.77 15.46 5.01
CA ASP A 196 21.90 14.64 5.84
C ASP A 196 20.46 15.04 5.53
N ARG A 197 19.71 14.15 4.89
CA ARG A 197 18.33 14.41 4.49
C ARG A 197 17.40 13.33 5.01
N GLU A 198 16.15 13.70 5.25
CA GLU A 198 15.12 12.78 5.73
C GLU A 198 13.82 12.92 4.96
N ARG A 199 12.99 11.87 4.94
CA ARG A 199 11.65 11.88 4.35
C ARG A 199 10.68 11.02 5.15
N PHE A 200 9.39 11.34 5.06
CA PHE A 200 8.36 10.41 5.54
C PHE A 200 8.17 9.27 4.55
N GLY A 201 8.39 8.05 5.04
CA GLY A 201 8.10 6.81 4.35
C GLY A 201 6.89 6.12 4.96
N HIS A 202 6.37 5.15 4.22
CA HIS A 202 5.36 4.24 4.72
C HIS A 202 5.60 2.85 4.15
N ARG A 203 5.00 1.85 4.78
CA ARG A 203 5.07 0.44 4.38
C ARG A 203 3.73 -0.21 4.64
N PHE A 204 3.43 -1.29 3.93
CA PHE A 204 2.21 -2.05 4.10
C PHE A 204 2.46 -3.49 4.48
N VAL A 205 1.53 -4.03 5.26
CA VAL A 205 1.35 -5.46 5.48
C VAL A 205 -0.07 -5.82 5.07
N ILE A 206 -0.20 -6.72 4.10
CA ILE A 206 -1.44 -7.34 3.66
C ILE A 206 -1.51 -8.74 4.27
N ARG A 207 -2.44 -8.93 5.19
CA ARG A 207 -2.71 -10.24 5.79
C ARG A 207 -3.83 -10.92 5.02
N VAL A 208 -3.62 -12.13 4.54
CA VAL A 208 -4.63 -12.93 3.84
C VAL A 208 -4.95 -14.16 4.68
N SER A 209 -6.24 -14.38 4.92
CA SER A 209 -6.71 -15.50 5.72
C SER A 209 -6.31 -16.84 5.09
N PRO A 210 -5.76 -17.79 5.88
CA PRO A 210 -5.40 -19.12 5.40
C PRO A 210 -6.57 -19.93 4.81
N THR A 211 -7.79 -19.52 5.13
CA THR A 211 -9.04 -20.16 4.68
C THR A 211 -9.44 -19.78 3.25
N GLN A 212 -8.81 -18.77 2.65
CA GLN A 212 -9.04 -18.40 1.25
C GLN A 212 -8.22 -19.29 0.32
N THR A 213 -8.79 -19.65 -0.83
CA THR A 213 -8.12 -20.44 -1.87
C THR A 213 -8.49 -19.95 -3.28
N GLY A 214 -7.62 -20.18 -4.26
CA GLY A 214 -7.88 -19.95 -5.68
C GLY A 214 -8.30 -18.50 -5.98
N ALA A 215 -9.36 -18.35 -6.79
CA ALA A 215 -9.89 -17.06 -7.23
C ALA A 215 -10.23 -16.09 -6.08
N PHE A 216 -10.50 -16.60 -4.86
CA PHE A 216 -10.77 -15.76 -3.70
C PHE A 216 -9.49 -15.16 -3.09
N VAL A 217 -8.35 -15.86 -3.15
CA VAL A 217 -7.04 -15.27 -2.81
C VAL A 217 -6.73 -14.16 -3.79
N GLN A 218 -6.88 -14.44 -5.09
CA GLN A 218 -6.62 -13.45 -6.14
C GLN A 218 -7.47 -12.19 -5.94
N SER A 219 -8.77 -12.35 -5.71
CA SER A 219 -9.70 -11.26 -5.44
C SER A 219 -9.31 -10.46 -4.20
N ALA A 220 -9.06 -11.14 -3.07
CA ALA A 220 -8.76 -10.48 -1.81
C ALA A 220 -7.43 -9.74 -1.88
N VAL A 221 -6.38 -10.36 -2.44
CA VAL A 221 -5.09 -9.71 -2.63
C VAL A 221 -5.21 -8.52 -3.57
N ARG A 222 -5.91 -8.63 -4.70
CA ARG A 222 -6.09 -7.52 -5.63
C ARG A 222 -6.75 -6.31 -4.96
N HIS A 223 -7.74 -6.56 -4.09
CA HIS A 223 -8.43 -5.54 -3.29
C HIS A 223 -7.50 -4.88 -2.27
N GLU A 224 -6.88 -5.66 -1.39
CA GLU A 224 -6.00 -5.13 -0.35
C GLU A 224 -4.76 -4.44 -0.96
N PHE A 225 -4.30 -4.90 -2.12
CA PHE A 225 -3.22 -4.24 -2.84
C PHE A 225 -3.66 -2.88 -3.39
N GLY A 226 -4.91 -2.72 -3.83
CA GLY A 226 -5.47 -1.41 -4.17
C GLY A 226 -5.44 -0.43 -2.99
N HIS A 227 -5.75 -0.90 -1.79
CA HIS A 227 -5.54 -0.11 -0.56
C HIS A 227 -4.07 0.24 -0.33
N ALA A 228 -3.15 -0.72 -0.52
CA ALA A 228 -1.72 -0.50 -0.38
C ALA A 228 -1.13 0.46 -1.44
N LEU A 229 -1.79 0.63 -2.58
CA LEU A 229 -1.45 1.63 -3.59
C LEU A 229 -2.03 3.02 -3.32
N GLY A 230 -2.89 3.14 -2.30
CA GLY A 230 -3.43 4.41 -1.84
C GLY A 230 -4.93 4.63 -2.09
N ILE A 231 -5.64 3.65 -2.68
CA ILE A 231 -7.09 3.70 -2.81
C ILE A 231 -7.70 3.36 -1.43
N TRP A 232 -7.66 4.31 -0.50
CA TRP A 232 -8.06 4.14 0.89
C TRP A 232 -9.55 4.43 1.10
N GLY A 233 -10.38 3.58 0.50
CA GLY A 233 -11.84 3.65 0.48
C GLY A 233 -12.39 2.53 -0.40
N HIS A 234 -13.70 2.53 -0.65
CA HIS A 234 -14.34 1.46 -1.42
C HIS A 234 -15.20 2.03 -2.55
N SER A 235 -15.22 1.33 -3.67
CA SER A 235 -16.17 1.62 -4.74
C SER A 235 -17.58 1.19 -4.36
N PRO A 236 -18.63 1.93 -4.78
CA PRO A 236 -20.02 1.50 -4.66
C PRO A 236 -20.42 0.49 -5.75
N ASN A 237 -19.58 0.24 -6.75
CA ASN A 237 -19.91 -0.63 -7.89
C ASN A 237 -19.32 -2.04 -7.72
N PRO A 238 -20.15 -3.11 -7.75
CA PRO A 238 -19.69 -4.49 -7.62
C PRO A 238 -18.78 -5.01 -8.74
N GLN A 239 -18.59 -4.26 -9.83
CA GLN A 239 -17.66 -4.60 -10.91
C GLN A 239 -16.23 -4.08 -10.68
N ASP A 240 -16.05 -3.19 -9.72
CA ASP A 240 -14.74 -2.62 -9.40
C ASP A 240 -14.02 -3.50 -8.38
N VAL A 241 -12.69 -3.56 -8.47
CA VAL A 241 -11.87 -4.32 -7.52
C VAL A 241 -12.09 -3.82 -6.10
N MET A 242 -12.26 -2.51 -5.93
CA MET A 242 -12.40 -1.89 -4.62
C MET A 242 -13.83 -1.96 -4.05
N PHE A 243 -14.71 -2.80 -4.60
CA PHE A 243 -16.00 -3.07 -3.97
C PHE A 243 -15.84 -3.82 -2.65
N ALA A 244 -16.50 -3.36 -1.58
CA ALA A 244 -16.28 -3.84 -0.20
C ALA A 244 -16.75 -5.28 0.09
N ALA A 245 -17.46 -5.92 -0.84
CA ALA A 245 -18.00 -7.27 -0.65
C ALA A 245 -17.44 -8.24 -1.69
N GLN A 246 -17.18 -9.47 -1.23
CA GLN A 246 -16.78 -10.55 -2.10
C GLN A 246 -17.91 -10.90 -3.07
N VAL A 247 -17.59 -10.91 -4.36
CA VAL A 247 -18.53 -11.24 -5.44
C VAL A 247 -18.23 -12.63 -5.99
N ALA A 248 -19.24 -13.27 -6.59
CA ALA A 248 -19.13 -14.62 -7.13
C ALA A 248 -18.15 -14.73 -8.29
N GLN A 249 -17.97 -13.65 -9.07
CA GLN A 249 -17.02 -13.56 -10.17
C GLN A 249 -16.15 -12.32 -9.97
N PRO A 250 -14.99 -12.47 -9.31
CA PRO A 250 -14.08 -11.36 -9.08
C PRO A 250 -13.55 -10.78 -10.40
N GLY A 251 -13.85 -9.50 -10.67
CA GLY A 251 -13.32 -8.77 -11.82
C GLY A 251 -11.85 -8.42 -11.66
N THR A 252 -11.16 -8.17 -12.77
CA THR A 252 -9.81 -7.57 -12.83
C THR A 252 -9.86 -6.09 -12.46
N VAL A 253 -8.69 -5.44 -12.33
CA VAL A 253 -8.59 -3.99 -12.13
C VAL A 253 -9.40 -3.28 -13.21
N SER A 254 -10.42 -2.53 -12.79
CA SER A 254 -11.34 -1.82 -13.69
C SER A 254 -10.78 -0.46 -14.09
N THR A 255 -11.28 0.10 -15.18
CA THR A 255 -10.95 1.47 -15.62
C THR A 255 -11.22 2.50 -14.52
N ARG A 256 -12.30 2.32 -13.73
CA ARG A 256 -12.63 3.21 -12.60
C ARG A 256 -11.65 3.09 -11.45
N ASP A 257 -11.11 1.89 -11.20
CA ASP A 257 -10.04 1.69 -10.20
C ASP A 257 -8.77 2.45 -10.62
N VAL A 258 -8.39 2.37 -11.90
CA VAL A 258 -7.22 3.06 -12.44
C VAL A 258 -7.42 4.58 -12.42
N ASN A 259 -8.60 5.06 -12.81
CA ASN A 259 -8.95 6.48 -12.73
C ASN A 259 -8.89 6.98 -11.28
N THR A 260 -9.42 6.20 -10.32
CA THR A 260 -9.35 6.56 -8.90
C THR A 260 -7.90 6.60 -8.41
N LEU A 261 -7.06 5.64 -8.81
CA LEU A 261 -5.62 5.67 -8.49
C LEU A 261 -4.93 6.90 -9.08
N MET A 262 -5.26 7.30 -10.30
CA MET A 262 -4.73 8.52 -10.90
C MET A 262 -5.12 9.76 -10.06
N ARG A 263 -6.39 9.85 -9.64
CA ARG A 263 -6.88 10.93 -8.77
C ARG A 263 -6.17 10.97 -7.41
N VAL A 264 -5.78 9.81 -6.86
CA VAL A 264 -4.95 9.70 -5.65
C VAL A 264 -3.57 10.34 -5.88
N TYR A 265 -2.93 10.07 -7.02
CA TYR A 265 -1.62 10.67 -7.36
C TYR A 265 -1.69 12.19 -7.64
N GLU A 266 -2.85 12.70 -8.05
CA GLU A 266 -3.08 14.14 -8.21
C GLU A 266 -3.25 14.89 -6.87
N GLN A 267 -3.42 14.17 -5.76
CA GLN A 267 -3.56 14.80 -4.46
C GLN A 267 -2.20 15.13 -3.83
N PRO A 268 -2.15 16.20 -3.02
CA PRO A 268 -0.96 16.50 -2.23
C PRO A 268 -0.72 15.47 -1.12
N THR A 269 0.56 15.26 -0.81
CA THR A 269 1.01 14.42 0.30
C THR A 269 2.28 14.99 0.93
N ARG A 270 2.54 14.61 2.19
CA ARG A 270 3.84 14.81 2.84
C ARG A 270 4.77 13.62 2.66
N LEU A 271 4.28 12.50 2.12
CA LEU A 271 5.06 11.29 1.96
C LEU A 271 6.06 11.43 0.81
N GLY A 272 7.24 10.83 0.97
CA GLY A 272 8.21 10.69 -0.12
C GLY A 272 9.05 11.93 -0.47
N TRP A 273 8.78 13.10 0.12
CA TRP A 273 9.57 14.30 -0.09
C TRP A 273 10.77 14.37 0.86
N TRP A 274 11.96 14.59 0.30
CA TRP A 274 13.17 14.82 1.08
C TRP A 274 13.21 16.23 1.66
N ILE A 275 13.67 16.34 2.90
CA ILE A 275 14.01 17.59 3.57
C ILE A 275 15.44 17.52 4.09
N ASP A 276 16.15 18.63 4.00
CA ASP A 276 17.50 18.75 4.55
C ASP A 276 17.40 18.85 6.08
N ARG A 277 18.18 18.04 6.80
CA ARG A 277 18.30 18.17 8.25
C ARG A 277 19.23 19.34 8.54
N GLN A 278 18.69 20.38 9.15
CA GLN A 278 19.55 21.42 9.72
C GLN A 278 20.35 20.80 10.86
N ALA A 279 21.68 21.00 10.84
CA ALA A 279 22.53 20.59 11.95
C ALA A 279 22.01 21.28 13.22
N THR A 280 21.63 20.51 14.23
CA THR A 280 21.30 21.05 15.55
C THR A 280 22.54 21.80 16.05
N PRO A 281 22.43 23.07 16.49
CA PRO A 281 23.56 23.82 17.03
C PRO A 281 24.14 23.17 18.29
#